data_AF-A0A974UJU1-F1
#
_entry.id   AF-A0A974UJU1-F1
#
_cell.length_a   1.000
_cell.length_b   1.000
_cell.length_c   1.000
_cell.angle_alpha   90.00
_cell.angle_beta   90.00
_cell.angle_gamma   90.00
#
_symmetry.space_group_name_H-M   'P 1'
#
loop_
_entity.id
_entity.type
_entity.pdbx_description
1 polymer ?
#
loop_
_entity_poly.entity_id
_entity_poly.type
_entity_poly.pdbx_seq_one_letter_code
_entity_poly.pdbx_strand_id
1 'polypeptide(L)'
;MTKGLRRGPSDAVAALEHAFAEDDRAVGRGEPPRRQPIVSADPAVPASYRALDALAFYLQDIPAGSWANQVTVRSPRAARRCEAGAWISRVSPTRLLLVVALGATITVTDLALAAYERALQPKKLELIPGGHFDPYVAEFARSSAATRSSFEEHLS
;
A
#
# COMPACT_ATOMS: atom_id res chain seq x y z
N MET A 1 2.32 -6.48 -15.75
CA MET A 1 1.01 -6.50 -15.04
C MET A 1 1.14 -5.64 -13.79
N THR A 2 0.12 -4.87 -13.42
CA THR A 2 0.26 -3.76 -12.47
C THR A 2 -0.38 -4.10 -11.12
N LYS A 3 0.08 -3.48 -10.03
CA LYS A 3 -0.36 -3.80 -8.65
C LYS A 3 -1.88 -3.72 -8.48
N GLY A 4 -2.54 -2.78 -9.15
CA GLY A 4 -3.99 -2.57 -9.05
C GLY A 4 -4.84 -3.72 -9.59
N LEU A 5 -4.32 -4.50 -10.55
CA LEU A 5 -4.99 -5.66 -11.14
C LEU A 5 -4.87 -6.93 -10.28
N ARG A 6 -3.93 -6.95 -9.32
CA ARG A 6 -3.76 -8.06 -8.36
C ARG A 6 -4.47 -7.83 -7.03
N ARG A 7 -5.21 -6.72 -6.90
CA ARG A 7 -5.99 -6.38 -5.69
C ARG A 7 -7.42 -6.89 -5.83
N GLY A 8 -7.62 -8.15 -5.44
CA GLY A 8 -8.92 -8.80 -5.33
C GLY A 8 -9.13 -9.94 -6.34
N PRO A 9 -10.08 -10.86 -6.06
CA PRO A 9 -10.53 -11.88 -7.01
C PRO A 9 -11.04 -11.26 -8.33
N SER A 10 -10.75 -11.89 -9.47
CA SER A 10 -11.11 -11.34 -10.79
C SER A 10 -12.62 -11.25 -11.02
N ASP A 11 -13.39 -12.16 -10.44
CA ASP A 11 -14.86 -12.20 -10.47
C ASP A 11 -15.51 -11.06 -9.67
N ALA A 12 -14.82 -10.54 -8.65
CA ALA A 12 -15.30 -9.41 -7.84
C ALA A 12 -15.13 -8.03 -8.52
N VAL A 13 -14.38 -7.94 -9.63
CA VAL A 13 -14.03 -6.64 -10.27
C VAL A 13 -15.27 -5.91 -10.80
N ALA A 14 -16.22 -6.63 -11.41
CA ALA A 14 -17.42 -6.03 -11.97
C ALA A 14 -18.30 -5.37 -10.89
N ALA A 15 -18.51 -6.07 -9.77
CA ALA A 15 -19.25 -5.54 -8.63
C ALA A 15 -18.55 -4.31 -8.03
N LEU A 16 -17.22 -4.34 -7.96
CA LEU A 16 -16.43 -3.22 -7.44
C LEU A 16 -16.54 -1.97 -8.34
N GLU A 17 -16.44 -2.12 -9.66
CA GLU A 17 -16.62 -1.00 -10.59
C GLU A 17 -18.06 -0.46 -10.57
N HIS A 18 -19.06 -1.33 -10.37
CA HIS A 18 -20.44 -0.90 -10.19
C HIS A 18 -20.60 -0.01 -8.94
N ALA A 19 -20.06 -0.45 -7.79
CA ALA A 19 -20.08 0.33 -6.56
C ALA A 19 -19.37 1.69 -6.71
N PHE A 20 -18.28 1.75 -7.48
CA PHE A 20 -17.61 3.02 -7.79
C PHE A 20 -18.46 3.95 -8.64
N ALA A 21 -19.15 3.41 -9.65
CA ALA A 21 -20.02 4.21 -10.52
C ALA A 21 -21.24 4.74 -9.76
N GLU A 22 -21.80 3.97 -8.83
CA GLU A 22 -22.84 4.46 -7.93
C GLU A 22 -22.38 5.64 -7.08
N ASP A 23 -21.20 5.53 -6.46
CA ASP A 23 -20.62 6.59 -5.63
C ASP A 23 -20.35 7.85 -6.44
N ASP A 24 -19.78 7.73 -7.65
CA ASP A 24 -19.57 8.89 -8.53
C ASP A 24 -20.89 9.59 -8.90
N ARG A 25 -21.97 8.82 -9.15
CA ARG A 25 -23.31 9.42 -9.43
C ARG A 25 -23.90 10.11 -8.21
N ALA A 26 -23.76 9.52 -7.02
CA ALA A 26 -24.23 10.10 -5.77
C ALA A 26 -23.54 11.43 -5.46
N VAL A 27 -22.21 11.45 -5.59
CA VAL A 27 -21.42 12.69 -5.45
C VAL A 27 -21.83 13.71 -6.50
N GLY A 28 -22.10 13.29 -7.74
CA GLY A 28 -22.62 14.17 -8.79
C GLY A 28 -23.98 14.81 -8.46
N ARG A 29 -24.79 14.20 -7.58
CA ARG A 29 -26.04 14.76 -7.05
C ARG A 29 -25.85 15.62 -5.79
N GLY A 30 -24.62 15.81 -5.32
CA GLY A 30 -24.31 16.57 -4.10
C GLY A 30 -24.30 15.74 -2.82
N GLU A 31 -24.41 14.41 -2.90
CA GLU A 31 -24.28 13.53 -1.72
C GLU A 31 -22.81 13.44 -1.27
N PRO A 32 -22.53 13.25 0.04
CA PRO A 32 -21.16 13.03 0.51
C PRO A 32 -20.59 11.71 -0.03
N PRO A 33 -19.27 11.62 -0.30
CA PRO A 33 -18.65 10.38 -0.76
C PRO A 33 -18.87 9.22 0.21
N ARG A 34 -19.27 8.06 -0.33
CA ARG A 34 -19.45 6.84 0.45
C ARG A 34 -18.12 6.46 1.10
N ARG A 35 -18.19 6.06 2.37
CA ARG A 35 -17.04 5.62 3.15
C ARG A 35 -17.15 4.14 3.47
N GLN A 36 -16.00 3.49 3.59
CA GLN A 36 -15.86 2.09 3.96
C GLN A 36 -14.64 1.91 4.89
N PRO A 37 -14.57 0.83 5.67
CA PRO A 37 -13.38 0.53 6.45
C PRO A 37 -12.15 0.23 5.58
N ILE A 38 -10.98 0.47 6.15
CA ILE A 38 -9.70 0.02 5.58
C ILE A 38 -9.62 -1.50 5.73
N VAL A 39 -9.93 -2.03 6.91
CA VAL A 39 -9.94 -3.47 7.20
C VAL A 39 -11.26 -3.93 7.80
N SER A 40 -11.70 -5.14 7.44
CA SER A 40 -12.81 -5.83 8.11
C SER A 40 -12.64 -7.33 8.02
N ALA A 41 -12.84 -8.02 9.15
CA ALA A 41 -12.92 -9.47 9.20
C ALA A 41 -14.29 -9.99 8.71
N ASP A 42 -15.34 -9.16 8.76
CA ASP A 42 -16.67 -9.52 8.29
C ASP A 42 -16.72 -9.52 6.74
N PRO A 43 -16.95 -10.66 6.07
CA PRO A 43 -17.04 -10.75 4.62
C PRO A 43 -18.20 -9.94 4.02
N ALA A 44 -19.26 -9.67 4.79
CA ALA A 44 -20.41 -8.87 4.35
C ALA A 44 -20.12 -7.37 4.32
N VAL A 45 -19.10 -6.90 5.05
CA VAL A 45 -18.71 -5.48 5.09
C VAL A 45 -17.65 -5.21 4.02
N PRO A 46 -17.90 -4.34 3.02
CA PRO A 46 -16.88 -3.93 2.06
C PRO A 46 -15.67 -3.29 2.77
N ALA A 47 -14.46 -3.74 2.47
CA ALA A 47 -13.22 -3.23 3.05
C ALA A 47 -12.08 -3.23 2.04
N SER A 48 -11.04 -2.43 2.30
CA SER A 48 -9.89 -2.33 1.38
C SER A 48 -8.95 -3.53 1.49
N TYR A 49 -8.78 -4.09 2.69
CA TYR A 49 -7.99 -5.28 2.96
C TYR A 49 -8.72 -6.23 3.92
N ARG A 50 -8.47 -7.53 3.75
CA ARG A 50 -9.01 -8.60 4.60
C ARG A 50 -7.94 -9.56 5.11
N ALA A 51 -6.68 -9.31 4.78
CA ALA A 51 -5.56 -10.15 5.20
C ALA A 51 -5.39 -10.06 6.73
N LEU A 52 -5.03 -11.18 7.37
CA LEU A 52 -4.92 -11.28 8.82
C LEU A 52 -3.85 -10.34 9.39
N ASP A 53 -2.73 -10.19 8.69
CA ASP A 53 -1.66 -9.26 9.06
C ASP A 53 -2.13 -7.80 9.00
N ALA A 54 -2.94 -7.44 8.00
CA ALA A 54 -3.56 -6.12 7.91
C ALA A 54 -4.58 -5.88 9.02
N LEU A 55 -5.42 -6.88 9.35
CA LEU A 55 -6.34 -6.79 10.47
C LEU A 55 -5.58 -6.58 11.79
N ALA A 56 -4.56 -7.38 12.04
CA ALA A 56 -3.72 -7.30 13.23
C ALA A 56 -3.01 -5.94 13.35
N PHE A 57 -2.58 -5.34 12.25
CA PHE A 57 -1.92 -4.04 12.24
C PHE A 57 -2.89 -2.87 12.41
N TYR A 58 -3.99 -2.84 11.65
CA TYR A 58 -4.91 -1.71 11.66
C TYR A 58 -5.88 -1.72 12.85
N LEU A 59 -6.11 -2.86 13.51
CA LEU A 59 -6.98 -2.95 14.68
C LEU A 59 -6.20 -3.00 16.01
N GLN A 60 -4.96 -2.53 16.01
CA GLN A 60 -4.16 -2.39 17.24
C GLN A 60 -4.85 -1.45 18.23
N ASP A 61 -4.63 -1.72 19.52
CA ASP A 61 -5.06 -0.82 20.58
C ASP A 61 -4.14 0.41 20.61
N ILE A 62 -4.66 1.54 20.14
CA ILE A 62 -3.96 2.82 20.06
C ILE A 62 -4.81 3.90 20.72
N PRO A 63 -4.23 5.04 21.14
CA PRO A 63 -5.00 6.11 21.77
C PRO A 63 -6.18 6.57 20.91
N ALA A 64 -7.33 6.77 21.57
CA ALA A 64 -8.55 7.21 20.91
C ALA A 64 -8.32 8.53 20.14
N GLY A 65 -8.80 8.57 18.90
CA GLY A 65 -8.67 9.74 18.02
C GLY A 65 -7.35 9.81 17.22
N SER A 66 -6.37 8.92 17.47
CA SER A 66 -5.13 8.88 16.68
C SER A 66 -5.34 8.38 15.25
N TRP A 67 -6.33 7.50 15.04
CA TRP A 67 -6.69 6.99 13.72
C TRP A 67 -8.14 6.49 13.71
N ALA A 68 -8.73 6.43 12.52
CA ALA A 68 -10.04 5.84 12.29
C ALA A 68 -9.97 4.86 11.10
N ASN A 69 -10.58 3.68 11.27
CA ASN A 69 -10.69 2.66 10.24
C ASN A 69 -11.66 3.06 9.12
N GLN A 70 -11.32 4.07 8.33
CA GLN A 70 -12.25 4.63 7.37
C GLN A 70 -11.56 5.34 6.19
N VAL A 71 -11.98 4.98 4.98
CA VAL A 71 -11.58 5.62 3.72
C VAL A 71 -12.81 5.90 2.86
N THR A 72 -12.71 6.81 1.91
CA THR A 72 -13.75 6.93 0.87
C THR A 72 -13.60 5.77 -0.12
N VAL A 73 -14.72 5.35 -0.71
CA VAL A 73 -14.76 4.29 -1.73
C VAL A 73 -13.89 4.63 -2.95
N ARG A 74 -13.67 5.91 -3.24
CA ARG A 74 -12.82 6.40 -4.34
C ARG A 74 -11.32 6.20 -4.09
N SER A 75 -10.86 6.16 -2.84
CA SER A 75 -9.44 5.99 -2.49
C SER A 75 -8.83 4.67 -2.99
N PRO A 76 -9.40 3.49 -2.70
CA PRO A 76 -8.87 2.23 -3.24
C PRO A 76 -8.96 2.18 -4.77
N ARG A 77 -9.98 2.80 -5.39
CA ARG A 77 -10.06 2.95 -6.86
C ARG A 77 -8.87 3.74 -7.42
N ALA A 78 -8.55 4.88 -6.81
CA ALA A 78 -7.40 5.68 -7.20
C ALA A 78 -6.08 4.92 -6.98
N ALA A 79 -5.95 4.21 -5.85
CA ALA A 79 -4.77 3.41 -5.55
C ALA A 79 -4.54 2.29 -6.57
N ARG A 80 -5.60 1.73 -7.18
CA ARG A 80 -5.47 0.74 -8.27
C ARG A 80 -4.90 1.35 -9.56
N ARG A 81 -5.01 2.66 -9.75
CA ARG A 81 -4.45 3.39 -10.91
C ARG A 81 -3.07 4.00 -10.64
N CYS A 82 -2.62 4.00 -9.39
CA CYS A 82 -1.33 4.56 -9.02
C CYS A 82 -0.20 3.54 -9.26
N GLU A 83 0.67 3.84 -10.23
CA GLU A 83 1.79 2.97 -10.62
C GLU A 83 3.14 3.64 -10.35
N ALA A 84 3.47 3.83 -9.07
CA ALA A 84 4.74 4.43 -8.67
C ALA A 84 5.97 3.75 -9.30
N GLY A 85 5.95 2.41 -9.42
CA GLY A 85 7.02 1.64 -10.02
C GLY A 85 7.24 1.86 -11.52
N ALA A 86 6.27 2.47 -12.24
CA ALA A 86 6.44 2.84 -13.64
C ALA A 86 7.33 4.08 -13.81
N TRP A 87 7.35 4.96 -12.80
CA TRP A 87 8.07 6.23 -12.82
C TRP A 87 9.42 6.16 -12.09
N ILE A 88 9.80 5.00 -11.56
CA ILE A 88 10.95 4.84 -10.66
C ILE A 88 12.29 5.22 -11.30
N SER A 89 12.44 5.11 -12.62
CA SER A 89 13.65 5.57 -13.33
C SER A 89 13.83 7.08 -13.29
N ARG A 90 12.75 7.85 -13.09
CA ARG A 90 12.77 9.31 -12.98
C ARG A 90 13.21 9.83 -11.61
N VAL A 91 13.44 8.94 -10.64
CA VAL A 91 13.98 9.33 -9.32
C VAL A 91 15.42 9.81 -9.45
N SER A 92 16.20 9.19 -10.34
CA SER A 92 17.59 9.60 -10.61
C SER A 92 17.66 11.05 -11.12
N PRO A 93 18.68 11.83 -10.71
CA PRO A 93 19.90 11.40 -10.00
C PRO A 93 19.77 11.33 -8.47
N THR A 94 18.58 11.57 -7.91
CA THR A 94 18.37 11.41 -6.46
C THR A 94 18.57 9.95 -6.06
N ARG A 95 19.29 9.73 -4.96
CA ARG A 95 19.56 8.37 -4.47
C ARG A 95 18.28 7.69 -3.99
N LEU A 96 18.11 6.43 -4.38
CA LEU A 96 16.97 5.61 -3.99
C LEU A 96 17.41 4.49 -3.03
N LEU A 97 16.83 4.45 -1.84
CA LEU A 97 16.78 3.23 -1.01
C LEU A 97 15.40 2.61 -1.15
N LEU A 98 15.34 1.34 -1.51
CA LEU A 98 14.11 0.55 -1.49
C LEU A 98 14.20 -0.51 -0.38
N VAL A 99 13.31 -0.45 0.61
CA VAL A 99 13.18 -1.46 1.67
C VAL A 99 11.99 -2.34 1.34
N VAL A 100 12.21 -3.65 1.16
CA VAL A 100 11.18 -4.59 0.67
C VAL A 100 11.10 -5.80 1.59
N ALA A 101 9.90 -6.07 2.10
CA ALA A 101 9.62 -7.33 2.79
C ALA A 101 9.40 -8.48 1.80
N LEU A 102 10.01 -9.64 2.07
CA LEU A 102 10.05 -10.78 1.13
C LEU A 102 8.70 -11.49 0.96
N GLY A 103 7.87 -11.51 2.00
CA GLY A 103 6.54 -12.10 2.00
C GLY A 103 5.40 -11.09 1.81
N ALA A 104 5.70 -9.88 1.33
CA ALA A 104 4.68 -8.82 1.22
C ALA A 104 3.68 -9.09 0.08
N THR A 105 2.44 -9.39 0.44
CA THR A 105 1.34 -9.60 -0.52
C THR A 105 0.58 -8.31 -0.86
N ILE A 106 0.65 -7.28 -0.02
CA ILE A 106 -0.07 -6.00 -0.22
C ILE A 106 0.65 -5.08 -1.22
N THR A 107 1.97 -4.97 -1.13
CA THR A 107 2.82 -4.24 -2.08
C THR A 107 3.32 -5.09 -3.22
N VAL A 108 3.24 -6.42 -3.05
CA VAL A 108 3.72 -7.47 -3.95
C VAL A 108 5.22 -7.36 -4.20
N THR A 109 5.99 -8.21 -3.51
CA THR A 109 7.46 -8.19 -3.51
C THR A 109 8.05 -8.24 -4.92
N ASP A 110 7.53 -9.08 -5.82
CA ASP A 110 8.02 -9.22 -7.20
C ASP A 110 7.94 -7.90 -7.99
N LEU A 111 6.85 -7.14 -7.84
CA LEU A 111 6.67 -5.85 -8.48
C LEU A 111 7.65 -4.80 -7.94
N ALA A 112 7.96 -4.84 -6.64
CA ALA A 112 8.94 -3.95 -6.02
C ALA A 112 10.36 -4.27 -6.54
N LEU A 113 10.74 -5.55 -6.62
CA LEU A 113 12.03 -5.97 -7.15
C LEU A 113 12.17 -5.62 -8.64
N ALA A 114 11.14 -5.88 -9.45
CA ALA A 114 11.14 -5.49 -10.86
C ALA A 114 11.26 -3.97 -11.04
N ALA A 115 10.66 -3.17 -10.14
CA ALA A 115 10.83 -1.72 -10.15
C ALA A 115 12.27 -1.32 -9.78
N TYR A 116 12.87 -1.96 -8.76
CA TYR A 116 14.26 -1.73 -8.38
C TYR A 116 15.21 -1.98 -9.56
N GLU A 117 15.02 -3.04 -10.34
CA GLU A 117 15.85 -3.33 -11.52
C GLU A 117 15.79 -2.21 -12.57
N ARG A 118 14.60 -1.62 -12.79
CA ARG A 118 14.42 -0.49 -13.72
C ARG A 118 14.91 0.85 -13.18
N ALA A 119 15.08 0.99 -11.86
CA ALA A 119 15.57 2.22 -11.28
C ALA A 119 17.00 2.51 -11.73
N LEU A 120 17.34 3.79 -11.89
CA LEU A 120 18.69 4.22 -12.27
C LEU A 120 19.55 4.48 -11.01
N GLN A 121 20.87 4.60 -11.20
CA GLN A 121 21.81 4.87 -10.11
C GLN A 121 21.74 6.34 -9.64
N PRO A 122 22.11 6.62 -8.38
CA PRO A 122 22.52 5.67 -7.33
C PRO A 122 21.31 5.00 -6.64
N LYS A 123 21.35 3.67 -6.47
CA LYS A 123 20.27 2.90 -5.83
C LYS A 123 20.76 1.80 -4.87
N LYS A 124 20.01 1.53 -3.81
CA LYS A 124 20.25 0.45 -2.81
C LYS A 124 18.95 -0.29 -2.51
N LEU A 125 19.05 -1.59 -2.24
CA LEU A 125 17.94 -2.47 -1.87
C LEU A 125 18.22 -3.09 -0.50
N GLU A 126 17.25 -3.01 0.41
CA GLU A 126 17.26 -3.72 1.69
C GLU A 126 16.11 -4.74 1.69
N LEU A 127 16.43 -6.01 1.92
CA LEU A 127 15.45 -7.10 1.96
C LEU A 127 15.17 -7.52 3.40
N ILE A 128 13.91 -7.44 3.80
CA ILE A 128 13.44 -7.74 5.15
C ILE A 128 12.66 -9.06 5.13
N PRO A 129 12.94 -10.02 6.03
CA PRO A 129 12.10 -11.23 6.14
C PRO A 129 10.68 -10.86 6.62
N GLY A 130 9.71 -11.72 6.31
CA GLY A 130 8.33 -11.54 6.78
C GLY A 130 7.39 -10.82 5.81
N GLY A 131 6.21 -10.47 6.32
CA GLY A 131 5.08 -9.89 5.61
C GLY A 131 5.13 -8.37 5.46
N HIS A 132 4.06 -7.78 4.93
CA HIS A 132 4.02 -6.36 4.58
C HIS A 132 4.26 -5.42 5.76
N PHE A 133 3.80 -5.83 6.96
CA PHE A 133 3.84 -5.00 8.15
C PHE A 133 5.09 -5.21 9.02
N ASP A 134 5.85 -6.29 8.82
CA ASP A 134 7.02 -6.62 9.64
C ASP A 134 8.09 -5.51 9.69
N PRO A 135 8.40 -4.78 8.60
CA PRO A 135 9.30 -3.63 8.66
C PRO A 135 8.86 -2.52 9.62
N TYR A 136 7.58 -2.48 10.03
CA TYR A 136 7.04 -1.50 10.98
C TYR A 136 6.96 -2.04 12.41
N VAL A 137 7.03 -3.37 12.59
CA VAL A 137 6.83 -4.02 13.89
C VAL A 137 8.02 -4.92 14.23
N ALA A 138 8.04 -6.18 13.76
CA ALA A 138 9.02 -7.19 14.15
C ALA A 138 10.44 -6.84 13.68
N GLU A 139 10.55 -6.22 12.51
CA GLU A 139 11.82 -5.90 11.84
C GLU A 139 12.09 -4.39 11.83
N PHE A 140 11.44 -3.64 12.72
CA PHE A 140 11.60 -2.17 12.80
C PHE A 140 13.05 -1.75 13.03
N ALA A 141 13.79 -2.45 13.90
CA ALA A 141 15.19 -2.14 14.16
C ALA A 141 16.04 -2.23 12.88
N ARG A 142 15.78 -3.23 12.04
CA ARG A 142 16.50 -3.44 10.79
C ARG A 142 16.10 -2.42 9.72
N SER A 143 14.80 -2.21 9.53
CA SER A 143 14.28 -1.26 8.53
C SER A 143 14.70 0.18 8.83
N SER A 144 14.63 0.58 10.10
CA SER A 144 15.02 1.92 10.55
C SER A 144 16.53 2.13 10.48
N ALA A 145 17.36 1.13 10.87
CA ALA A 145 18.81 1.23 10.75
C ALA A 145 19.27 1.38 9.30
N ALA A 146 18.72 0.60 8.37
CA ALA A 146 19.03 0.71 6.95
C ALA A 146 18.66 2.09 6.38
N THR A 147 17.48 2.60 6.76
CA THR A 147 17.01 3.93 6.35
C THR A 147 17.91 5.04 6.90
N ARG A 148 18.22 4.99 8.19
CA ARG A 148 19.08 5.97 8.86
C ARG A 148 20.48 6.01 8.26
N SER A 149 21.14 4.86 8.09
CA SER A 149 22.46 4.77 7.45
C SER A 149 22.44 5.35 6.04
N SER A 150 21.38 5.08 5.26
CA SER A 150 21.27 5.67 3.93
C SER A 150 21.11 7.19 3.96
N PHE A 151 20.46 7.77 4.97
CA PHE A 151 20.39 9.23 5.11
C PHE A 151 21.70 9.83 5.61
N GLU A 152 22.33 9.22 6.62
CA GLU A 152 23.62 9.66 7.18
C GLU A 152 24.72 9.69 6.10
N GLU A 153 24.74 8.72 5.19
CA GLU A 153 25.68 8.70 4.06
C GLU A 153 25.49 9.86 3.04
N HIS A 154 24.36 10.57 3.03
CA HIS A 154 23.97 11.45 1.91
C HIS A 154 23.46 12.84 2.27
N LEU A 155 22.99 13.05 3.49
CA LEU A 155 22.45 14.33 3.96
C LEU A 155 23.32 14.99 5.03
N SER A 156 24.54 14.47 5.26
CA SER A 156 25.54 15.06 6.15
C SER A 156 26.24 16.26 5.52
#